data_AF-A0A7U4J946-F1
#
_entry.id   AF-A0A7U4J946-F1
#
_cell.length_a   1.000
_cell.length_b   1.000
_cell.length_c   1.000
_cell.angle_alpha   90.00
_cell.angle_beta   90.00
_cell.angle_gamma   90.00
#
_symmetry.space_group_name_H-M   'P 1'
#
loop_
_entity.id
_entity.type
_entity.pdbx_description
1 polymer ?
#
loop_
_entity_poly.entity_id
_entity_poly.type
_entity_poly.pdbx_seq_one_letter_code
_entity_poly.pdbx_strand_id
1 'polypeptide(L)'
;MNGQGKQNAYIAMTQMTDGSIIVELARSGLTLTVPPGESILDAVRAAGIAATSNCEQGTCGACEVTVLAGVPDHFDAVLSPKDRAAGKTMMICCSGALSERLVLDL
;
A
#
# COMPACT_ATOMS: atom_id res chain seq x y z
N MET A 1 -2.81 -43.69 30.68
CA MET A 1 -3.93 -42.93 30.11
C MET A 1 -3.36 -41.63 29.58
N ASN A 2 -3.22 -41.60 28.27
CA ASN A 2 -2.53 -40.59 27.48
C ASN A 2 -3.43 -39.35 27.33
N GLY A 3 -2.83 -38.18 27.15
CA GLY A 3 -3.59 -36.97 26.84
C GLY A 3 -2.77 -35.68 26.81
N GLN A 4 -1.79 -35.60 25.90
CA GLN A 4 -1.24 -34.31 25.46
C GLN A 4 -2.36 -33.39 24.98
N GLY A 5 -2.43 -32.19 25.53
CA GLY A 5 -3.43 -31.16 25.23
C GLY A 5 -2.78 -29.83 24.83
N LYS A 6 -2.03 -29.86 23.73
CA LYS A 6 -1.87 -28.82 22.70
C LYS A 6 -1.43 -27.38 23.09
N GLN A 7 -0.25 -27.04 22.56
CA GLN A 7 0.19 -25.73 22.10
C GLN A 7 -0.88 -24.90 21.35
N ASN A 8 -0.59 -23.59 21.25
CA ASN A 8 -1.18 -22.50 20.44
C ASN A 8 -2.36 -21.74 21.08
N ALA A 9 -2.42 -20.42 21.08
CA ALA A 9 -1.77 -19.46 20.19
C ALA A 9 -1.46 -18.15 20.93
N TYR A 10 -0.18 -17.83 20.98
CA TYR A 10 0.40 -16.54 21.37
C TYR A 10 0.16 -15.52 20.24
N ILE A 11 -1.09 -15.28 19.83
CA ILE A 11 -1.42 -14.34 18.73
C ILE A 11 -2.76 -13.67 19.01
N ALA A 12 -2.77 -12.83 20.04
CA ALA A 12 -3.74 -11.73 20.15
C ALA A 12 -3.02 -10.38 20.28
N MET A 13 -1.77 -10.32 19.82
CA MET A 13 -1.03 -9.07 19.60
C MET A 13 -1.07 -8.73 18.12
N THR A 14 -2.10 -8.01 17.69
CA THR A 14 -1.97 -7.14 16.52
C THR A 14 -2.81 -5.89 16.77
N GLN A 15 -2.44 -5.15 17.82
CA GLN A 15 -2.63 -3.70 17.80
C GLN A 15 -1.58 -3.17 16.82
N MET A 16 -1.95 -2.97 15.56
CA MET A 16 -1.16 -2.17 14.61
C MET A 16 -1.92 -0.89 14.34
N THR A 17 -1.47 0.21 14.94
CA THR A 17 -1.56 1.53 14.32
C THR A 17 -0.30 2.30 14.71
N ASP A 18 0.86 1.82 14.27
CA ASP A 18 2.09 2.62 14.27
C ASP A 18 2.09 3.67 13.14
N GLY A 19 1.01 3.74 12.35
CA GLY A 19 0.87 4.59 11.17
C GLY A 19 1.22 3.88 9.86
N SER A 20 1.51 2.58 9.90
CA SER A 20 1.66 1.77 8.70
C SER A 20 0.35 1.61 7.93
N ILE A 21 0.48 1.44 6.61
CA ILE A 21 -0.63 1.15 5.70
C ILE A 21 -0.49 -0.26 5.14
N ILE A 22 -1.60 -0.95 4.92
CA ILE A 22 -1.61 -2.26 4.26
C ILE A 22 -1.90 -2.08 2.78
N VAL A 23 -1.02 -2.60 1.92
CA VAL A 23 -1.15 -2.50 0.46
C VAL A 23 -1.25 -3.89 -0.15
N GLU A 24 -2.39 -4.19 -0.75
CA GLU A 24 -2.62 -5.43 -1.51
C GLU A 24 -2.37 -5.19 -2.99
N LEU A 25 -1.57 -6.06 -3.61
CA LEU A 25 -1.22 -6.03 -5.02
C LEU A 25 -2.05 -7.10 -5.74
N ALA A 26 -3.13 -6.69 -6.40
CA ALA A 26 -4.17 -7.59 -6.86
C ALA A 26 -3.71 -8.61 -7.92
N ARG A 27 -2.71 -8.28 -8.76
CA ARG A 27 -2.24 -9.17 -9.83
C ARG A 27 -1.26 -10.20 -9.29
N SER A 28 -0.41 -9.81 -8.34
CA SER A 28 0.55 -10.72 -7.70
C SER A 28 -0.02 -11.50 -6.52
N GLY A 29 -1.11 -11.02 -5.91
CA GLY A 29 -1.70 -11.58 -4.69
C GLY A 29 -0.89 -11.29 -3.42
N LEU A 30 0.13 -10.41 -3.50
CA LEU A 30 0.95 -10.03 -2.35
C LEU A 30 0.23 -8.99 -1.49
N THR A 31 0.43 -9.08 -0.18
CA THR A 31 0.03 -8.03 0.78
C THR A 31 1.27 -7.52 1.48
N LEU A 32 1.49 -6.22 1.39
CA LEU A 32 2.63 -5.50 1.95
C LEU A 32 2.18 -4.65 3.13
N THR A 33 3.02 -4.57 4.15
CA THR A 33 2.88 -3.57 5.22
C THR A 33 3.89 -2.48 4.92
N VAL A 34 3.42 -1.26 4.66
CA VAL A 34 4.27 -0.10 4.39
C VAL A 34 4.36 0.73 5.68
N PRO A 35 5.52 0.78 6.35
CA PRO A 35 5.69 1.55 7.57
C PRO A 35 5.66 3.07 7.30
N PRO A 36 5.42 3.89 8.34
CA PRO A 36 5.54 5.35 8.21
C PRO A 36 6.91 5.76 7.66
N GLY A 37 6.92 6.67 6.69
CA GLY A 37 8.14 7.19 6.08
C GLY A 37 8.73 6.34 4.95
N GLU A 38 8.18 5.15 4.69
CA GLU A 38 8.48 4.37 3.49
C GLU A 38 7.44 4.67 2.39
N SER A 39 7.89 4.77 1.14
CA SER A 39 6.97 4.96 0.02
C SER A 39 6.35 3.63 -0.41
N ILE A 40 5.12 3.68 -0.96
CA ILE A 40 4.49 2.49 -1.53
C ILE A 40 5.35 1.94 -2.69
N LEU A 41 5.98 2.82 -3.48
CA LEU A 41 6.90 2.43 -4.56
C LEU A 41 8.06 1.57 -4.05
N ASP A 42 8.69 1.95 -2.95
CA ASP A 42 9.84 1.23 -2.39
C ASP A 42 9.42 -0.13 -1.85
N ALA A 43 8.30 -0.19 -1.13
CA ALA A 43 7.74 -1.45 -0.63
C ALA A 43 7.40 -2.42 -1.78
N VAL A 44 6.78 -1.93 -2.85
CA VAL A 44 6.45 -2.71 -4.06
C VAL A 44 7.72 -3.26 -4.72
N ARG A 45 8.77 -2.44 -4.84
CA ARG A 45 10.06 -2.86 -5.40
C ARG A 45 10.79 -3.87 -4.52
N ALA A 46 10.77 -3.68 -3.21
CA ALA A 46 11.36 -4.60 -2.24
C ALA A 46 10.68 -5.99 -2.30
N ALA A 47 9.39 -6.02 -2.64
CA ALA A 47 8.65 -7.25 -2.91
C ALA A 47 8.94 -7.88 -4.29
N GLY A 48 9.80 -7.28 -5.10
CA GLY A 48 10.18 -7.77 -6.43
C GLY A 48 9.16 -7.46 -7.53
N ILE A 49 8.18 -6.58 -7.28
CA ILE A 49 7.20 -6.18 -8.27
C ILE A 49 7.72 -4.99 -9.07
N ALA A 50 7.67 -5.11 -10.40
CA ALA A 50 8.11 -4.05 -11.30
C ALA A 50 7.08 -2.91 -11.30
N ALA A 51 7.52 -1.73 -10.85
CA ALA A 51 6.76 -0.50 -10.97
C ALA A 51 7.57 0.53 -11.76
N THR A 52 6.95 1.10 -12.79
CA THR A 52 7.54 2.19 -13.58
C THR A 52 7.72 3.42 -12.68
N SER A 53 8.89 4.05 -12.73
CA SER A 53 9.13 5.33 -12.05
C SER A 53 10.12 6.17 -12.86
N ASN A 54 10.21 7.45 -12.51
CA ASN A 54 11.22 8.35 -13.06
C ASN A 54 11.65 9.41 -12.03
N CYS A 55 10.77 10.35 -11.68
CA CYS A 55 11.14 11.49 -10.83
C CYS A 55 11.12 11.21 -9.31
N GLU A 56 10.28 10.24 -8.89
CA GLU A 56 10.04 9.86 -7.49
C GLU A 56 9.64 11.00 -6.54
N GLN A 57 9.12 12.09 -7.11
CA GLN A 57 8.73 13.30 -6.38
C GLN A 57 7.28 13.71 -6.66
N GLY A 58 6.50 12.85 -7.32
CA GLY A 58 5.08 13.12 -7.61
C GLY A 58 4.83 14.14 -8.73
N THR A 59 5.78 14.39 -9.62
CA THR A 59 5.68 15.45 -10.65
C THR A 59 5.60 14.94 -12.09
N CYS A 60 5.98 13.69 -12.36
CA CYS A 60 6.06 13.16 -13.74
C CYS A 60 4.96 12.16 -14.14
N GLY A 61 4.21 11.59 -13.19
CA GLY A 61 3.15 10.62 -13.46
C GLY A 61 3.61 9.19 -13.80
N ALA A 62 4.92 8.94 -13.92
CA ALA A 62 5.44 7.63 -14.39
C ALA A 62 5.10 6.44 -13.47
N CYS A 63 4.81 6.69 -12.20
CA CYS A 63 4.45 5.68 -11.20
C CYS A 63 2.95 5.65 -10.90
N GLU A 64 2.12 6.10 -11.84
CA GLU A 64 0.67 6.02 -11.71
C GLU A 64 0.19 4.56 -11.69
N VAL A 65 -0.67 4.24 -10.73
CA VAL A 65 -1.31 2.93 -10.62
C VAL A 65 -2.80 3.07 -10.39
N THR A 66 -3.58 2.08 -10.82
CA THR A 66 -5.03 2.03 -10.54
C THR A 66 -5.29 1.57 -9.11
N VAL A 67 -6.23 2.24 -8.45
CA VAL A 67 -6.71 1.92 -7.11
C VAL A 67 -8.04 1.16 -7.26
N LEU A 68 -8.07 -0.07 -6.78
CA LEU A 68 -9.23 -0.95 -6.85
C LEU A 68 -10.10 -0.84 -5.58
N ALA A 69 -9.50 -0.54 -4.44
CA ALA A 69 -10.20 -0.29 -3.18
C ALA A 69 -9.35 0.55 -2.21
N GLY A 70 -10.03 1.24 -1.29
CA GLY A 70 -9.43 2.14 -0.31
C GLY A 70 -9.44 3.61 -0.75
N VAL A 71 -8.91 4.49 0.09
CA VAL A 71 -8.90 5.95 -0.11
C VAL A 71 -7.45 6.43 -0.11
N PRO A 72 -6.87 6.79 -1.27
CA PRO A 72 -5.51 7.33 -1.36
C PRO A 72 -5.38 8.69 -0.67
N ASP A 73 -4.19 8.96 -0.13
CA ASP A 73 -3.79 10.30 0.31
C ASP A 73 -2.81 10.90 -0.70
N HIS A 74 -3.26 11.91 -1.44
CA HIS A 74 -2.58 12.42 -2.63
C HIS A 74 -1.57 13.53 -2.32
N PHE A 75 -0.29 13.26 -2.55
CA PHE A 75 0.81 14.24 -2.47
C PHE A 75 1.45 14.58 -3.82
N ASP A 76 0.91 14.05 -4.91
CA ASP A 76 1.40 14.36 -6.25
C ASP A 76 0.98 15.76 -6.71
N ALA A 77 1.55 16.22 -7.83
CA ALA A 77 1.20 17.45 -8.53
C ALA A 77 0.63 17.17 -9.94
N VAL A 78 0.28 15.92 -10.24
CA VAL A 78 -0.10 15.44 -11.57
C VAL A 78 -1.62 15.39 -11.72
N LEU A 79 -2.31 14.78 -10.75
CA LEU A 79 -3.75 14.60 -10.78
C LEU A 79 -4.47 15.90 -10.44
N SER A 80 -5.55 16.17 -11.17
CA SER A 80 -6.42 17.31 -10.88
C SER A 80 -7.16 17.09 -9.54
N PRO A 81 -7.67 18.16 -8.89
CA PRO A 81 -8.47 18.00 -7.67
C PRO A 81 -9.67 17.05 -7.85
N LYS A 82 -10.28 17.05 -9.04
CA LYS A 82 -11.39 16.15 -9.37
C LYS A 82 -10.94 14.69 -9.43
N ASP A 83 -9.78 14.43 -10.03
CA ASP A 83 -9.26 13.07 -10.17
C ASP A 83 -8.80 12.51 -8.82
N ARG A 84 -8.15 13.34 -7.98
CA ARG A 84 -7.82 12.99 -6.59
C ARG A 84 -9.06 12.67 -5.77
N ALA A 85 -10.11 13.48 -5.90
CA ALA A 85 -11.38 13.22 -5.20
C ALA A 85 -12.07 11.94 -5.69
N ALA A 86 -11.86 11.54 -6.95
CA ALA A 86 -12.39 10.29 -7.48
C ALA A 86 -11.59 9.06 -7.00
N GLY A 87 -10.32 9.21 -6.63
CA GLY A 87 -9.49 8.17 -6.02
C GLY A 87 -9.26 6.94 -6.90
N LYS A 88 -9.35 7.07 -8.23
CA LYS A 88 -9.26 5.94 -9.16
C LYS A 88 -7.83 5.50 -9.47
N THR A 89 -6.88 6.41 -9.39
CA THR A 89 -5.46 6.17 -9.60
C THR A 89 -4.65 6.97 -8.59
N MET A 90 -3.38 6.64 -8.41
CA MET A 90 -2.48 7.37 -7.52
C MET A 90 -1.01 7.26 -7.95
N MET A 91 -0.17 8.20 -7.49
CA MET A 91 1.29 8.13 -7.67
C MET A 91 1.94 7.50 -6.45
N ILE A 92 2.39 6.24 -6.57
CA ILE A 92 2.88 5.46 -5.43
C ILE A 92 4.25 5.89 -4.89
N CYS A 93 4.96 6.78 -5.58
CA CYS A 93 6.26 7.29 -5.11
C CYS A 93 6.16 8.31 -3.97
N CYS A 94 5.01 8.97 -3.79
CA CYS A 94 4.84 10.02 -2.80
C CYS A 94 3.48 10.00 -2.09
N SER A 95 2.48 9.31 -2.64
CA SER A 95 1.14 9.26 -2.07
C SER A 95 1.03 8.15 -1.01
N GLY A 96 0.19 8.39 -0.02
CA GLY A 96 -0.13 7.44 1.06
C GLY A 96 -1.57 6.95 0.98
N ALA A 97 -2.15 6.64 2.14
CA ALA A 97 -3.54 6.23 2.27
C ALA A 97 -4.21 6.96 3.44
N LEU A 98 -5.46 7.38 3.25
CA LEU A 98 -6.36 7.82 4.31
C LEU A 98 -7.12 6.64 4.94
N SER A 99 -7.22 5.52 4.23
CA SER A 99 -7.74 4.25 4.76
C SER A 99 -6.61 3.34 5.25
N GLU A 100 -6.92 2.42 6.17
CA GLU A 100 -5.95 1.44 6.69
C GLU A 100 -5.41 0.49 5.62
N ARG A 101 -6.18 0.26 4.54
CA ARG A 101 -5.83 -0.61 3.42
C ARG A 101 -6.04 0.06 2.07
N LEU A 102 -5.14 -0.19 1.14
CA LEU A 102 -5.31 0.03 -0.30
C LEU A 102 -5.21 -1.30 -1.06
N VAL A 103 -5.98 -1.44 -2.13
CA VAL A 103 -5.83 -2.52 -3.13
C VAL A 103 -5.45 -1.88 -4.45
N LEU A 104 -4.30 -2.25 -5.00
CA LEU A 104 -3.73 -1.67 -6.20
C LEU A 104 -3.69 -2.70 -7.33
N ASP A 105 -3.91 -2.26 -8.56
CA ASP A 105 -3.85 -3.11 -9.76
C ASP A 105 -2.40 -3.37 -10.23
N LEU A 106 -1.63 -4.01 -9.35
CA LEU A 106 -0.21 -4.37 -9.52
C LEU A 106 0.05 -5.85 -9.25
#